data_AF-W7WCJ5-F1
#
_entry.id   AF-W7WCJ5-F1
#
_cell.length_a   1.000
_cell.length_b   1.000
_cell.length_c   1.000
_cell.angle_alpha   90.00
_cell.angle_beta   90.00
_cell.angle_gamma   90.00
#
_symmetry.space_group_name_H-M   'P 1'
#
loop_
_entity.id
_entity.type
_entity.pdbx_description
1 polymer ?
#
loop_
_entity_poly.entity_id
_entity_poly.type
_entity_poly.pdbx_seq_one_letter_code
_entity_poly.pdbx_strand_id
1 'polypeptide(L)'
;MPSKPEQSLPLSRRVLYGITNWALLVAGLANLAAGTFAAFSDSPAVAATSLTAGLVLLFAATVDRFESFKGLGIEAKTRQLDEKINQADEALKRLRQMTELTGTALIDLNCKMGRFDSAPSPREFFALADRIRELMRSLGSTEQAISLALAPWAKTLCFDIARAKADPLNRVIRLKMEALERERQAIPQPMHTDDPTLLRVNQQMRALSEFQTSRLRSLHKLALEDFPDKFMALFTDVPMTEDVELIPLRQEASRFAGGMLSLVKSRELADRELWIEALNAAREQ
;
A
#
# COMPACT_ATOMS: atom_id res chain seq x y z
N MET A 1 54.34 -39.52 18.94
CA MET A 1 54.65 -38.16 18.47
C MET A 1 54.90 -37.28 19.69
N PRO A 2 56.10 -36.71 19.86
CA PRO A 2 56.43 -35.89 21.03
C PRO A 2 55.87 -34.47 20.88
N SER A 3 55.23 -33.98 21.95
CA SER A 3 54.72 -32.62 22.10
C SER A 3 55.88 -31.60 22.18
N LYS A 4 55.86 -30.60 21.29
CA LYS A 4 56.75 -29.43 21.37
C LYS A 4 56.46 -28.63 22.64
N PRO A 5 57.48 -28.12 23.36
CA PRO A 5 57.27 -27.23 24.50
C PRO A 5 57.01 -25.80 24.02
N GLU A 6 55.94 -25.19 24.54
CA GLU A 6 55.65 -23.75 24.38
C GLU A 6 56.76 -22.92 25.04
N GLN A 7 57.44 -22.12 24.22
CA GLN A 7 58.37 -21.11 24.70
C GLN A 7 57.56 -19.95 25.31
N SER A 8 57.56 -19.84 26.63
CA SER A 8 56.99 -18.70 27.35
C SER A 8 57.77 -17.42 27.01
N LEU A 9 57.07 -16.41 26.49
CA LEU A 9 57.63 -15.08 26.17
C LEU A 9 58.27 -14.40 27.41
N PRO A 10 59.42 -13.72 27.24
CA PRO A 10 60.14 -13.10 28.36
C PRO A 10 59.34 -11.97 29.01
N LEU A 11 59.42 -11.88 30.35
CA LEU A 11 58.73 -10.91 31.22
C LEU A 11 58.83 -9.45 30.74
N SER A 12 59.95 -9.07 30.12
CA SER A 12 60.17 -7.72 29.57
C SER A 12 59.19 -7.33 28.47
N ARG A 13 58.76 -8.28 27.62
CA ARG A 13 57.77 -8.00 26.57
C ARG A 13 56.38 -7.77 27.15
N ARG A 14 55.96 -8.55 28.15
CA ARG A 14 54.63 -8.41 28.78
C ARG A 14 54.43 -7.05 29.46
N VAL A 15 55.48 -6.53 30.10
CA VAL A 15 55.45 -5.19 30.71
C VAL A 15 55.39 -4.10 29.64
N LEU A 16 56.17 -4.24 28.55
CA LEU A 16 56.13 -3.31 27.43
C LEU A 16 54.73 -3.23 26.79
N TYR A 17 54.12 -4.38 26.50
CA TYR A 17 52.76 -4.46 25.94
C TYR A 17 51.71 -3.83 26.87
N GLY A 18 51.80 -4.08 28.18
CA GLY A 18 50.90 -3.48 29.16
C GLY A 18 50.98 -1.94 29.19
N ILE A 19 52.19 -1.39 29.09
CA ILE A 19 52.41 0.06 29.05
C ILE A 19 51.88 0.66 27.75
N THR A 20 52.16 0.04 26.60
CA THR A 20 51.66 0.49 25.30
C THR A 20 50.14 0.49 25.26
N ASN A 21 49.50 -0.54 25.82
CA ASN A 21 48.05 -0.67 25.83
C ASN A 21 47.37 0.42 26.68
N TRP A 22 47.95 0.74 27.84
CA TRP A 22 47.50 1.85 28.68
C TRP A 22 47.72 3.21 28.01
N ALA A 23 48.85 3.41 27.34
CA ALA A 23 49.13 4.64 26.60
C ALA A 23 48.12 4.86 25.47
N LEU A 24 47.77 3.80 24.72
CA LEU A 24 46.77 3.84 23.66
C LEU A 24 45.36 4.14 24.20
N LEU A 25 45.00 3.58 25.37
CA LEU A 25 43.72 3.84 26.02
C LEU A 25 43.58 5.30 26.46
N VAL A 26 44.62 5.85 27.10
CA VAL A 26 44.63 7.25 27.55
C VAL A 26 44.59 8.20 26.36
N ALA A 27 45.37 7.93 25.30
CA ALA A 27 45.34 8.72 24.07
C ALA A 27 43.98 8.65 23.36
N GLY A 28 43.34 7.48 23.35
CA GLY A 28 42.01 7.29 22.79
C GLY A 28 40.93 8.09 23.51
N LEU A 29 40.94 8.05 24.86
CA LEU A 29 40.00 8.85 25.67
C LEU A 29 40.23 10.36 25.52
N ALA A 30 41.49 10.80 25.45
CA ALA A 30 41.81 12.21 25.22
C ALA A 30 41.30 12.71 23.86
N ASN A 31 41.46 11.90 22.80
CA ASN A 31 40.96 12.22 21.47
C ASN A 31 39.42 12.22 21.38
N LEU A 32 38.75 11.31 22.10
CA LEU A 32 37.29 11.35 22.22
C LEU A 32 36.81 12.62 22.92
N ALA A 33 37.42 12.97 24.06
CA ALA A 33 37.07 14.19 24.80
C ALA A 33 37.30 15.46 23.95
N ALA A 34 38.44 15.54 23.26
CA ALA A 34 38.75 16.64 22.35
C ALA A 34 37.77 16.71 21.17
N GLY A 35 37.42 15.56 20.58
CA GLY A 35 36.45 15.47 19.49
C GLY A 35 35.03 15.85 19.90
N THR A 36 34.58 15.42 21.07
CA THR A 36 33.28 15.82 21.65
C THR A 36 33.26 17.32 21.95
N PHE A 37 34.33 17.88 22.50
CA PHE A 37 34.42 19.32 22.74
C PHE A 37 34.45 20.14 21.44
N ALA A 38 35.17 19.67 20.41
CA ALA A 38 35.20 20.29 19.09
C ALA A 38 33.84 20.20 18.36
N ALA A 39 33.05 19.15 18.62
CA ALA A 39 31.69 19.01 18.11
C ALA A 39 30.75 20.09 18.66
N PHE A 40 30.98 20.55 19.89
CA PHE A 40 30.25 21.68 20.48
C PHE A 40 30.80 23.06 20.06
N SER A 41 31.97 23.12 19.42
CA SER A 41 32.66 24.37 19.05
C SER A 41 32.66 24.63 17.53
N ASP A 42 31.67 24.10 16.80
CA ASP A 42 31.44 24.31 15.34
C ASP A 42 32.61 23.93 14.42
N SER A 43 33.45 22.97 14.81
CA SER A 43 34.54 22.45 13.97
C SER A 43 34.31 21.00 13.56
N PRO A 44 33.39 20.71 12.62
CA PRO A 44 32.92 19.35 12.31
C PRO A 44 34.03 18.45 11.77
N ALA A 45 34.99 18.98 11.01
CA ALA A 45 36.13 18.23 10.50
C ALA A 45 37.08 17.76 11.62
N VAL A 46 37.33 18.63 12.61
CA VAL A 46 38.18 18.31 13.77
C VAL A 46 37.46 17.35 14.72
N ALA A 47 36.15 17.54 14.91
CA ALA A 47 35.31 16.62 15.68
C ALA A 47 35.32 15.22 15.09
N ALA A 48 35.05 15.10 13.78
CA ALA A 48 35.03 13.81 13.09
C ALA A 48 36.39 13.10 13.15
N THR A 49 37.48 13.83 12.91
CA THR A 49 38.84 13.27 12.91
C THR A 49 39.24 12.80 14.31
N SER A 50 39.02 13.63 15.33
CA SER A 50 39.39 13.30 16.72
C SER A 50 38.53 12.19 17.31
N LEU A 51 37.22 12.17 17.01
CA LEU A 51 36.34 11.07 17.43
C LEU A 51 36.74 9.75 16.76
N THR A 52 37.03 9.77 15.46
CA THR A 52 37.44 8.57 14.72
C THR A 52 38.80 8.06 15.20
N ALA A 53 39.78 8.95 15.38
CA ALA A 53 41.09 8.58 15.91
C ALA A 53 41.00 8.05 17.34
N GLY A 54 40.18 8.67 18.20
CA GLY A 54 39.92 8.20 19.57
C GLY A 54 39.30 6.81 19.60
N LEU A 55 38.31 6.57 18.74
CA LEU A 55 37.65 5.28 18.62
C LEU A 55 38.61 4.17 18.14
N VAL A 56 39.44 4.46 17.13
CA VAL A 56 40.45 3.51 16.61
C VAL A 56 41.49 3.16 17.65
N LEU A 57 41.97 4.14 18.42
CA LEU A 57 42.94 3.92 19.51
C LEU A 57 42.34 3.09 20.66
N LEU A 58 41.06 3.29 20.99
CA LEU A 58 40.36 2.47 21.98
C LEU A 58 40.16 1.03 21.50
N PHE A 59 39.85 0.84 20.22
CA PHE A 59 39.80 -0.50 19.65
C PHE A 59 41.17 -1.17 19.68
N ALA A 60 42.23 -0.48 19.24
CA ALA A 60 43.59 -0.99 19.33
C ALA A 60 43.99 -1.34 20.77
N ALA A 61 43.57 -0.53 21.76
CA ALA A 61 43.83 -0.77 23.18
C ALA A 61 43.02 -1.93 23.80
N THR A 62 42.00 -2.44 23.11
CA THR A 62 41.12 -3.51 23.60
C THR A 62 41.27 -4.82 22.85
N VAL A 63 41.89 -4.83 21.66
CA VAL A 63 42.16 -6.03 20.84
C VAL A 63 42.91 -7.12 21.63
N ASP A 64 43.95 -6.77 22.40
CA ASP A 64 44.72 -7.74 23.18
C ASP A 64 43.92 -8.35 24.35
N ARG A 65 42.91 -7.64 24.87
CA ARG A 65 42.01 -8.15 25.92
C ARG A 65 41.01 -9.17 25.37
N PHE A 66 40.77 -9.17 24.05
CA PHE A 66 39.99 -10.22 23.38
C PHE A 66 40.80 -11.49 23.14
N GLU A 67 42.13 -11.44 23.14
CA GLU A 67 42.97 -12.64 23.01
C GLU A 67 43.04 -13.48 24.27
N SER A 68 43.08 -12.87 25.46
CA SER A 68 43.09 -13.60 26.74
C SER A 68 41.72 -14.19 27.12
N PHE A 69 40.64 -13.77 26.44
CA PHE A 69 39.27 -14.26 26.65
C PHE A 69 38.85 -15.40 25.70
N LYS A 70 39.76 -15.88 24.84
CA LYS A 70 39.48 -16.92 23.82
C LYS A 70 39.21 -18.32 24.41
N GLY A 71 39.54 -18.59 25.67
CA GLY A 71 39.43 -19.94 26.26
C GLY A 71 38.08 -20.32 26.90
N LEU A 72 37.26 -19.35 27.32
CA LEU A 72 36.01 -19.61 28.07
C LEU A 72 34.80 -18.74 27.61
N GLY A 73 35.00 -17.74 26.75
CA GLY A 73 33.96 -16.76 26.38
C GLY A 73 33.30 -16.94 25.02
N ILE A 74 33.76 -17.88 24.19
CA ILE A 74 33.24 -18.07 22.83
C ILE A 74 31.81 -18.63 22.90
N GLU A 75 31.55 -19.62 23.74
CA GLU A 75 30.24 -20.26 23.87
C GLU A 75 29.17 -19.32 24.45
N ALA A 76 29.54 -18.51 25.44
CA ALA A 76 28.63 -17.50 26.04
C ALA A 76 28.32 -16.35 25.07
N LYS A 77 29.30 -15.91 24.26
CA LYS A 77 29.10 -14.84 23.27
C LYS A 77 28.32 -15.32 22.06
N THR A 78 28.50 -16.58 21.63
CA THR A 78 27.65 -17.20 20.59
C THR A 78 26.22 -17.34 21.09
N ARG A 79 25.99 -17.81 22.32
CA ARG A 79 24.64 -17.92 22.89
C ARG A 79 23.94 -16.56 23.04
N GLN A 80 24.64 -15.53 23.50
CA GLN A 80 24.08 -14.16 23.53
C GLN A 80 23.85 -13.57 22.14
N LEU A 81 24.69 -13.91 21.15
CA LEU A 81 24.49 -13.48 19.77
C LEU A 81 23.27 -14.17 19.16
N ASP A 82 23.13 -15.48 19.35
CA ASP A 82 21.97 -16.25 18.92
C ASP A 82 20.68 -15.76 19.60
N GLU A 83 20.73 -15.46 20.89
CA GLU A 83 19.61 -14.83 21.61
C GLU A 83 19.25 -13.46 21.01
N LYS A 84 20.24 -12.63 20.68
CA LYS A 84 20.00 -11.31 20.04
C LYS A 84 19.48 -11.45 18.62
N ILE A 85 19.96 -12.43 17.85
CA ILE A 85 19.46 -12.73 16.50
C ILE A 85 18.01 -13.19 16.60
N ASN A 86 17.71 -14.13 17.48
CA ASN A 86 16.34 -14.62 17.70
C ASN A 86 15.40 -13.49 18.16
N GLN A 87 15.85 -12.61 19.06
CA GLN A 87 15.08 -11.44 19.47
C GLN A 87 14.85 -10.45 18.32
N ALA A 88 15.85 -10.25 17.46
CA ALA A 88 15.72 -9.40 16.28
C ALA A 88 14.75 -9.99 15.26
N ASP A 89 14.82 -11.31 15.01
CA ASP A 89 13.89 -12.03 14.13
C ASP A 89 12.45 -11.98 14.67
N GLU A 90 12.27 -12.14 15.98
CA GLU A 90 10.97 -12.02 16.63
C GLU A 90 10.44 -10.57 16.54
N ALA A 91 11.30 -9.57 16.74
CA ALA A 91 10.94 -8.17 16.57
C ALA A 91 10.54 -7.85 15.13
N LEU A 92 11.29 -8.33 14.13
CA LEU A 92 10.97 -8.18 12.71
C LEU A 92 9.63 -8.85 12.37
N LYS A 93 9.39 -10.06 12.90
CA LYS A 93 8.10 -10.75 12.74
C LYS A 93 6.95 -9.93 13.30
N ARG A 94 7.11 -9.33 14.49
CA ARG A 94 6.08 -8.47 15.11
C ARG A 94 5.87 -7.17 14.32
N LEU A 95 6.95 -6.55 13.82
CA LEU A 95 6.87 -5.36 12.96
C LEU A 95 6.14 -5.65 11.65
N ARG A 96 6.42 -6.80 11.02
CA ARG A 96 5.70 -7.26 9.83
C ARG A 96 4.21 -7.43 10.12
N GLN A 97 3.85 -8.14 11.18
CA GLN A 97 2.44 -8.33 11.56
C GLN A 97 1.72 -7.00 11.85
N MET A 98 2.37 -6.10 12.58
CA MET A 98 1.83 -4.77 12.87
C MET A 98 1.63 -3.97 11.58
N THR A 99 2.58 -4.03 10.66
CA THR A 99 2.51 -3.35 9.37
C THR A 99 1.39 -3.90 8.49
N GLU A 100 1.20 -5.21 8.45
CA GLU A 100 0.10 -5.85 7.72
C GLU A 100 -1.26 -5.37 8.27
N LEU A 101 -1.41 -5.30 9.59
CA LEU A 101 -2.61 -4.79 10.26
C LEU A 101 -2.84 -3.30 9.98
N THR A 102 -1.82 -2.46 10.19
CA THR A 102 -1.93 -1.02 10.00
C THR A 102 -2.14 -0.65 8.54
N GLY A 103 -1.43 -1.29 7.60
CA GLY A 103 -1.61 -1.07 6.16
C GLY A 103 -3.02 -1.43 5.70
N THR A 104 -3.55 -2.58 6.14
CA THR A 104 -4.93 -2.98 5.86
C THR A 104 -5.94 -1.98 6.43
N ALA A 105 -5.75 -1.55 7.68
CA ALA A 105 -6.62 -0.57 8.32
C ALA A 105 -6.59 0.80 7.61
N LEU A 106 -5.42 1.28 7.20
CA LEU A 106 -5.28 2.54 6.47
C LEU A 106 -6.00 2.50 5.13
N ILE A 107 -5.87 1.40 4.38
CA ILE A 107 -6.60 1.22 3.12
C ILE A 107 -8.10 1.18 3.37
N ASP A 108 -8.55 0.36 4.33
CA ASP A 108 -9.96 0.21 4.63
C ASP A 108 -10.60 1.55 5.06
N LEU A 109 -9.90 2.33 5.90
CA LEU A 109 -10.30 3.68 6.28
C LEU A 109 -10.42 4.59 5.06
N ASN A 110 -9.39 4.64 4.19
CA ASN A 110 -9.43 5.47 2.98
C ASN A 110 -10.53 5.03 2.00
N CYS A 111 -10.87 3.74 1.95
CA CYS A 111 -11.96 3.23 1.12
C CYS A 111 -13.34 3.58 1.68
N LYS A 112 -13.47 3.70 3.01
CA LYS A 112 -14.73 3.98 3.72
C LYS A 112 -14.98 5.46 4.02
N MET A 113 -13.96 6.31 3.92
CA MET A 113 -14.13 7.77 4.06
C MET A 113 -15.16 8.28 3.03
N GLY A 114 -16.03 9.19 3.48
CA GLY A 114 -17.11 9.74 2.67
C GLY A 114 -16.59 10.27 1.34
N ARG A 115 -17.01 9.64 0.24
CA ARG A 115 -16.44 9.90 -1.09
C ARG A 115 -16.90 11.18 -1.77
N PHE A 116 -17.80 11.91 -1.11
CA PHE A 116 -18.35 13.16 -1.62
C PHE A 116 -17.49 14.39 -1.30
N ASP A 117 -16.65 14.35 -0.26
CA ASP A 117 -15.88 15.56 0.13
C ASP A 117 -14.53 15.26 0.82
N SER A 118 -14.19 13.98 1.04
CA SER A 118 -12.98 13.60 1.78
C SER A 118 -12.21 12.46 1.14
N ALA A 119 -12.57 12.07 -0.08
CA ALA A 119 -11.82 11.05 -0.81
C ALA A 119 -10.48 11.61 -1.30
N PRO A 120 -9.37 10.88 -1.12
CA PRO A 120 -8.08 11.26 -1.70
C PRO A 120 -8.21 11.40 -3.22
N SER A 121 -7.35 12.22 -3.84
CA SER A 121 -7.24 12.27 -5.30
C SER A 121 -6.92 10.88 -5.86
N PRO A 122 -7.28 10.57 -7.12
CA PRO A 122 -6.95 9.27 -7.72
C PRO A 122 -5.45 8.97 -7.63
N ARG A 123 -4.59 9.97 -7.88
CA ARG A 123 -3.13 9.84 -7.77
C ARG A 123 -2.68 9.49 -6.34
N GLU A 124 -3.20 10.17 -5.33
CA GLU A 124 -2.90 9.87 -3.92
C GLU A 124 -3.38 8.46 -3.54
N PHE A 125 -4.53 8.02 -4.05
CA PHE A 125 -5.07 6.69 -3.78
C PHE A 125 -4.20 5.57 -4.37
N PHE A 126 -3.64 5.77 -5.58
CA PHE A 126 -2.63 4.87 -6.15
C PHE A 126 -1.33 4.89 -5.33
N ALA A 127 -0.83 6.09 -5.00
CA ALA A 127 0.42 6.25 -4.25
C ALA A 127 0.35 5.59 -2.86
N LEU A 128 -0.81 5.66 -2.19
CA LEU A 128 -1.04 4.98 -0.91
C LEU A 128 -0.90 3.47 -1.04
N ALA A 129 -1.55 2.87 -2.05
CA ALA A 129 -1.49 1.43 -2.28
C ALA A 129 -0.06 0.96 -2.60
N ASP A 130 0.70 1.74 -3.37
CA ASP A 130 2.10 1.43 -3.67
C ASP A 130 2.98 1.48 -2.44
N ARG A 131 2.85 2.54 -1.62
CA ARG A 131 3.63 2.67 -0.38
C ARG A 131 3.36 1.52 0.57
N ILE A 132 2.11 1.11 0.71
CA ILE A 132 1.75 -0.03 1.58
C ILE A 132 2.32 -1.34 1.01
N ARG A 133 2.21 -1.54 -0.31
CA ARG A 133 2.81 -2.70 -0.99
C ARG A 133 4.32 -2.77 -0.76
N GLU A 134 5.04 -1.67 -0.99
CA GLU A 134 6.49 -1.58 -0.82
C GLU A 134 6.91 -1.80 0.65
N LEU A 135 6.20 -1.19 1.59
CA LEU A 135 6.44 -1.36 3.02
C LEU A 135 6.25 -2.82 3.44
N MET A 136 5.17 -3.47 3.02
CA MET A 136 4.92 -4.89 3.31
C MET A 136 5.98 -5.80 2.66
N ARG A 137 6.36 -5.54 1.39
CA ARG A 137 7.43 -6.31 0.71
C ARG A 137 8.78 -6.15 1.43
N SER A 138 9.16 -4.94 1.83
CA SER A 138 10.44 -4.68 2.49
C SER A 138 10.56 -5.35 3.87
N LEU A 139 9.43 -5.58 4.55
CA LEU A 139 9.36 -6.32 5.80
C LEU A 139 9.20 -7.85 5.61
N GLY A 140 9.19 -8.33 4.36
CA GLY A 140 9.08 -9.75 4.06
C GLY A 140 7.67 -10.33 4.25
N SER A 141 6.62 -9.52 4.05
CA SER A 141 5.25 -10.03 3.90
C SER A 141 5.12 -10.85 2.62
N THR A 142 4.23 -11.85 2.65
CA THR A 142 3.93 -12.68 1.48
C THR A 142 3.07 -11.91 0.48
N GLU A 143 3.18 -12.22 -0.82
CA GLU A 143 2.30 -11.62 -1.85
C GLU A 143 0.82 -11.88 -1.57
N GLN A 144 0.47 -13.00 -0.92
CA GLN A 144 -0.90 -13.27 -0.49
C GLN A 144 -1.38 -12.27 0.57
N ALA A 145 -0.57 -12.00 1.60
CA ALA A 145 -0.90 -11.02 2.64
C ALA A 145 -1.08 -9.61 2.05
N ILE A 146 -0.18 -9.24 1.12
CA ILE A 146 -0.25 -7.98 0.38
C ILE A 146 -1.53 -7.89 -0.45
N SER A 147 -1.85 -8.94 -1.22
CA SER A 147 -3.07 -9.00 -2.03
C SER A 147 -4.33 -8.90 -1.17
N LEU A 148 -4.35 -9.50 0.03
CA LEU A 148 -5.46 -9.39 0.98
C LEU A 148 -5.60 -7.96 1.51
N ALA A 149 -4.50 -7.33 1.93
CA ALA A 149 -4.49 -5.95 2.41
C ALA A 149 -4.97 -4.95 1.34
N LEU A 150 -4.64 -5.20 0.07
CA LEU A 150 -5.02 -4.36 -1.07
C LEU A 150 -6.41 -4.69 -1.66
N ALA A 151 -7.09 -5.73 -1.19
CA ALA A 151 -8.40 -6.13 -1.73
C ALA A 151 -9.47 -5.04 -1.63
N PRO A 152 -9.61 -4.32 -0.49
CA PRO A 152 -10.56 -3.21 -0.39
C PRO A 152 -10.22 -2.09 -1.39
N TRP A 153 -8.93 -1.76 -1.56
CA TRP A 153 -8.47 -0.76 -2.53
C TRP A 153 -8.89 -1.13 -3.97
N ALA A 154 -8.63 -2.37 -4.39
CA ALA A 154 -8.98 -2.83 -5.73
C ALA A 154 -10.49 -2.82 -5.98
N LYS A 155 -11.29 -3.32 -5.03
CA LYS A 155 -12.76 -3.28 -5.09
C LYS A 155 -13.26 -1.85 -5.27
N THR A 156 -12.72 -0.97 -4.44
CA THR A 156 -13.08 0.43 -4.35
C THR A 156 -12.77 1.18 -5.64
N LEU A 157 -11.62 0.88 -6.25
CA LEU A 157 -11.20 1.43 -7.53
C LEU A 157 -12.09 0.94 -8.70
N CYS A 158 -12.42 -0.36 -8.74
CA CYS A 158 -13.37 -0.91 -9.71
C CYS A 158 -14.75 -0.26 -9.59
N PHE A 159 -15.23 -0.07 -8.36
CA PHE A 159 -16.50 0.62 -8.10
C PHE A 159 -16.49 2.07 -8.59
N ASP A 160 -15.42 2.83 -8.35
CA ASP A 160 -15.35 4.23 -8.79
C ASP A 160 -15.40 4.36 -10.30
N ILE A 161 -14.62 3.54 -11.03
CA ILE A 161 -14.68 3.52 -12.49
C ILE A 161 -16.06 3.07 -12.97
N ALA A 162 -16.62 2.02 -12.36
CA ALA A 162 -17.95 1.54 -12.74
C ALA A 162 -19.00 2.62 -12.59
N ARG A 163 -18.97 3.38 -11.48
CA ARG A 163 -19.85 4.53 -11.26
C ARG A 163 -19.60 5.63 -12.28
N ALA A 164 -18.35 6.02 -12.51
CA ALA A 164 -17.98 7.06 -13.46
C ALA A 164 -18.46 6.76 -14.89
N LYS A 165 -18.32 5.51 -15.33
CA LYS A 165 -18.74 5.07 -16.67
C LYS A 165 -20.23 4.73 -16.76
N ALA A 166 -20.90 4.48 -15.64
CA ALA A 166 -22.34 4.33 -15.58
C ALA A 166 -23.12 5.67 -15.55
N ASP A 167 -22.47 6.81 -15.29
CA ASP A 167 -23.15 8.12 -15.23
C ASP A 167 -23.80 8.52 -16.56
N PRO A 168 -23.11 8.42 -17.72
CA PRO A 168 -23.75 8.72 -19.01
C PRO A 168 -24.97 7.84 -19.29
N LEU A 169 -24.92 6.56 -18.90
CA LEU A 169 -26.05 5.63 -19.03
C LEU A 169 -27.21 6.03 -18.11
N ASN A 170 -26.92 6.41 -16.86
CA ASN A 170 -27.94 6.98 -15.95
C ASN A 170 -28.60 8.22 -16.56
N ARG A 171 -27.85 9.06 -17.27
CA ARG A 171 -28.37 10.26 -17.94
C ARG A 171 -29.34 9.89 -19.07
N VAL A 172 -28.98 8.92 -19.92
CA VAL A 172 -29.87 8.41 -20.99
C VAL A 172 -31.17 7.86 -20.39
N ILE A 173 -31.08 7.04 -19.35
CA ILE A 173 -32.25 6.47 -18.68
C ILE A 173 -33.13 7.57 -18.06
N ARG A 174 -32.52 8.58 -17.42
CA ARG A 174 -33.25 9.71 -16.85
C ARG A 174 -34.02 10.49 -17.91
N LEU A 175 -33.40 10.79 -19.05
CA LEU A 175 -34.07 11.49 -20.16
C LEU A 175 -35.27 10.69 -20.71
N LYS A 176 -35.13 9.35 -20.81
CA LYS A 176 -36.23 8.48 -21.24
C LYS A 176 -37.35 8.43 -20.19
N MET A 177 -37.03 8.36 -18.89
CA MET A 177 -38.03 8.45 -17.82
C MET A 177 -38.79 9.79 -17.86
N GLU A 178 -38.10 10.92 -18.09
CA GLU A 178 -38.72 12.24 -18.22
C GLU A 178 -39.61 12.35 -19.46
N ALA A 179 -39.26 11.68 -20.57
CA ALA A 179 -40.10 11.62 -21.76
C ALA A 179 -41.39 10.82 -21.50
N LEU A 180 -41.29 9.67 -20.83
CA LEU A 180 -42.44 8.85 -20.47
C LEU A 180 -43.37 9.56 -19.47
N GLU A 181 -42.80 10.30 -18.52
CA GLU A 181 -43.60 11.07 -17.57
C GLU A 181 -44.38 12.20 -18.27
N ARG A 182 -43.77 12.87 -19.26
CA ARG A 182 -44.47 13.85 -20.11
C ARG A 182 -45.58 13.20 -20.93
N GLU A 183 -45.33 12.01 -21.48
CA GLU A 183 -46.34 11.24 -22.22
C GLU A 183 -47.52 10.87 -21.30
N ARG A 184 -47.24 10.43 -20.07
CA ARG A 184 -48.25 10.13 -19.05
C ARG A 184 -49.12 11.34 -18.71
N GLN A 185 -48.51 12.52 -18.57
CA GLN A 185 -49.22 13.77 -18.24
C GLN A 185 -50.09 14.30 -19.38
N ALA A 186 -49.78 13.94 -20.63
CA ALA A 186 -50.55 14.33 -21.80
C ALA A 186 -51.84 13.49 -22.00
N ILE A 187 -52.03 12.41 -21.22
CA ILE A 187 -53.22 11.56 -21.31
C ILE A 187 -54.44 12.33 -20.76
N PRO A 188 -55.55 12.43 -21.54
CA PRO A 188 -56.75 13.16 -21.12
C PRO A 188 -57.31 12.68 -19.78
N GLN A 189 -57.76 13.64 -18.95
CA GLN A 189 -58.45 13.35 -17.70
C GLN A 189 -59.97 13.27 -17.92
N PRO A 190 -60.69 12.37 -17.24
CA PRO A 190 -60.22 11.42 -16.23
C PRO A 190 -59.51 10.19 -16.84
N MET A 191 -58.41 9.76 -16.22
CA MET A 191 -57.66 8.57 -16.65
C MET A 191 -58.50 7.30 -16.47
N HIS A 192 -58.76 6.58 -17.56
CA HIS A 192 -59.30 5.23 -17.52
C HIS A 192 -58.18 4.22 -17.26
N THR A 193 -58.35 3.35 -16.26
CA THR A 193 -57.32 2.38 -15.84
C THR A 193 -56.97 1.37 -16.94
N ASP A 194 -57.88 1.13 -17.88
CA ASP A 194 -57.71 0.19 -18.99
C ASP A 194 -57.22 0.87 -20.29
N ASP A 195 -56.81 2.14 -20.24
CA ASP A 195 -56.25 2.82 -21.41
C ASP A 195 -54.95 2.11 -21.86
N PRO A 196 -54.88 1.57 -23.10
CA PRO A 196 -53.72 0.86 -23.59
C PRO A 196 -52.44 1.72 -23.60
N THR A 197 -52.58 3.03 -23.77
CA THR A 197 -51.47 4.00 -23.73
C THR A 197 -50.92 4.11 -22.32
N LEU A 198 -51.80 4.24 -21.32
CA LEU A 198 -51.43 4.31 -19.91
C LEU A 198 -50.75 3.02 -19.44
N LEU A 199 -51.26 1.86 -19.86
CA LEU A 199 -50.68 0.56 -19.56
C LEU A 199 -49.26 0.42 -20.15
N ARG A 200 -49.07 0.79 -21.42
CA ARG A 200 -47.75 0.79 -22.07
C ARG A 200 -46.75 1.68 -21.34
N VAL A 201 -47.11 2.93 -21.07
CA VAL A 201 -46.22 3.90 -20.41
C VAL A 201 -45.83 3.41 -19.02
N ASN A 202 -46.79 2.90 -18.24
CA ASN A 202 -46.52 2.35 -16.91
C ASN A 202 -45.59 1.12 -16.99
N GLN A 203 -45.78 0.21 -17.95
CA GLN A 203 -44.90 -0.94 -18.14
C GLN A 203 -43.47 -0.51 -18.47
N GLN A 204 -43.33 0.47 -19.36
CA GLN A 204 -42.05 1.04 -19.78
C GLN A 204 -41.31 1.73 -18.62
N MET A 205 -42.02 2.55 -17.84
CA MET A 205 -41.47 3.18 -16.64
C MET A 205 -41.02 2.15 -15.59
N ARG A 206 -41.80 1.08 -15.38
CA ARG A 206 -41.42 -0.02 -14.48
C ARG A 206 -40.13 -0.71 -14.94
N ALA A 207 -40.01 -1.03 -16.23
CA ALA A 207 -38.82 -1.67 -16.77
C ALA A 207 -37.55 -0.82 -16.56
N LEU A 208 -37.61 0.49 -16.83
CA LEU A 208 -36.49 1.41 -16.60
C LEU A 208 -36.16 1.55 -15.10
N SER A 209 -37.18 1.64 -14.24
CA SER A 209 -37.00 1.75 -12.79
C SER A 209 -36.38 0.47 -12.20
N GLU A 210 -36.84 -0.70 -12.63
CA GLU A 210 -36.29 -1.99 -12.25
C GLU A 210 -34.83 -2.13 -12.69
N PHE A 211 -34.51 -1.76 -13.93
CA PHE A 211 -33.13 -1.74 -14.41
C PHE A 211 -32.25 -0.82 -13.55
N GLN A 212 -32.70 0.41 -13.28
CA GLN A 212 -31.93 1.37 -12.49
C GLN A 212 -31.69 0.88 -11.06
N THR A 213 -32.70 0.29 -10.42
CA THR A 213 -32.61 -0.19 -9.03
C THR A 213 -31.82 -1.49 -8.90
N SER A 214 -32.02 -2.43 -9.84
CA SER A 214 -31.39 -3.76 -9.81
C SER A 214 -29.93 -3.76 -10.28
N ARG A 215 -29.55 -2.88 -11.21
CA ARG A 215 -28.20 -2.83 -11.79
C ARG A 215 -27.40 -1.59 -11.40
N LEU A 216 -27.92 -0.39 -11.69
CA LEU A 216 -27.12 0.84 -11.53
C LEU A 216 -26.96 1.25 -10.06
N ARG A 217 -28.05 1.23 -9.28
CA ARG A 217 -28.01 1.58 -7.86
C ARG A 217 -27.37 0.49 -7.01
N SER A 218 -27.28 -0.75 -7.52
CA SER A 218 -26.71 -1.89 -6.82
C SER A 218 -25.19 -2.05 -7.02
N LEU A 219 -24.53 -1.14 -7.75
CA LEU A 219 -23.08 -1.21 -8.01
C LEU A 219 -22.22 -1.34 -6.75
N HIS A 220 -22.63 -0.71 -5.65
CA HIS A 220 -21.93 -0.78 -4.36
C HIS A 220 -21.98 -2.19 -3.72
N LYS A 221 -22.93 -3.04 -4.14
CA LYS A 221 -23.10 -4.42 -3.66
C LYS A 221 -22.20 -5.40 -4.39
N LEU A 222 -21.59 -5.00 -5.50
CA LEU A 222 -20.71 -5.89 -6.27
C LEU A 222 -19.49 -6.29 -5.44
N ALA A 223 -19.14 -7.57 -5.50
CA ALA A 223 -17.87 -8.08 -5.02
C ALA A 223 -16.76 -7.71 -6.02
N LEU A 224 -15.50 -7.90 -5.64
CA LEU A 224 -14.41 -7.61 -6.58
C LEU A 224 -14.41 -8.62 -7.73
N GLU A 225 -14.76 -9.88 -7.43
CA GLU A 225 -14.83 -11.01 -8.35
C GLU A 225 -15.97 -10.86 -9.38
N ASP A 226 -16.92 -9.95 -9.14
CA ASP A 226 -17.97 -9.63 -10.09
C ASP A 226 -17.48 -8.79 -11.28
N PHE A 227 -16.28 -8.21 -11.18
CA PHE A 227 -15.68 -7.41 -12.24
C PHE A 227 -14.77 -8.27 -13.14
N PRO A 228 -14.71 -7.99 -14.45
CA PRO A 228 -15.43 -6.94 -15.17
C PRO A 228 -16.85 -7.32 -15.60
N ASP A 229 -17.27 -8.58 -15.43
CA ASP A 229 -18.45 -9.14 -16.10
C ASP A 229 -19.75 -8.40 -15.76
N LYS A 230 -20.06 -8.22 -14.47
CA LYS A 230 -21.28 -7.50 -14.05
C LYS A 230 -21.23 -6.01 -14.39
N PHE A 231 -20.03 -5.43 -14.49
CA PHE A 231 -19.86 -4.05 -14.97
C PHE A 231 -20.17 -3.93 -16.46
N MET A 232 -19.66 -4.85 -17.29
CA MET A 232 -19.96 -4.85 -18.73
C MET A 232 -21.44 -5.14 -19.00
N ALA A 233 -22.07 -5.97 -18.16
CA ALA A 233 -23.51 -6.25 -18.24
C ALA A 233 -24.41 -5.02 -17.95
N LEU A 234 -23.86 -3.91 -17.46
CA LEU A 234 -24.61 -2.66 -17.35
C LEU A 234 -24.97 -2.08 -18.72
N PHE A 235 -24.17 -2.38 -19.75
CA PHE A 235 -24.33 -1.83 -21.09
C PHE A 235 -24.99 -2.82 -22.06
N THR A 236 -25.61 -3.87 -21.53
CA THR A 236 -26.31 -4.90 -22.29
C THR A 236 -27.77 -4.98 -21.86
N ASP A 237 -28.67 -5.12 -22.83
CA ASP A 237 -30.11 -5.26 -22.62
C ASP A 237 -30.72 -4.11 -21.79
N VAL A 238 -30.26 -2.88 -22.04
CA VAL A 238 -30.82 -1.69 -21.38
C VAL A 238 -32.23 -1.46 -21.95
N PRO A 239 -33.29 -1.46 -21.12
CA PRO A 239 -34.65 -1.32 -21.60
C PRO A 239 -34.81 -0.05 -22.43
N MET A 240 -35.53 -0.16 -23.55
CA MET A 240 -35.94 0.99 -24.38
C MET A 240 -34.78 1.85 -24.90
N THR A 241 -33.58 1.28 -24.98
CA THR A 241 -32.38 1.99 -25.44
C THR A 241 -31.83 1.29 -26.66
N GLU A 242 -31.57 2.05 -27.71
CA GLU A 242 -31.10 1.49 -28.98
C GLU A 242 -29.59 1.24 -28.93
N ASP A 243 -29.12 0.28 -29.74
CA ASP A 243 -27.68 -0.05 -29.82
C ASP A 243 -26.83 1.16 -30.22
N VAL A 244 -27.36 2.08 -31.04
CA VAL A 244 -26.63 3.30 -31.42
C VAL A 244 -26.27 4.18 -30.22
N GLU A 245 -27.10 4.17 -29.16
CA GLU A 245 -26.85 4.89 -27.92
C GLU A 245 -25.89 4.11 -26.99
N LEU A 246 -25.96 2.78 -27.00
CA LEU A 246 -25.21 1.91 -26.09
C LEU A 246 -23.81 1.55 -26.58
N ILE A 247 -23.59 1.40 -27.88
CA ILE A 247 -22.30 1.06 -28.49
C ILE A 247 -21.17 1.98 -28.00
N PRO A 248 -21.27 3.33 -28.08
CA PRO A 248 -20.18 4.20 -27.65
C PRO A 248 -19.90 4.08 -26.15
N LEU A 249 -20.94 3.95 -25.33
CA LEU A 249 -20.80 3.77 -23.88
C LEU A 249 -20.10 2.45 -23.54
N ARG A 250 -20.50 1.37 -24.21
CA ARG A 250 -19.91 0.04 -24.05
C ARG A 250 -18.46 -0.01 -24.52
N GLN A 251 -18.15 0.64 -25.64
CA GLN A 251 -16.78 0.74 -26.15
C GLN A 251 -15.88 1.47 -25.16
N GLU A 252 -16.33 2.61 -24.65
CA GLU A 252 -15.58 3.37 -23.64
C GLU A 252 -15.41 2.57 -22.33
N ALA A 253 -16.46 1.89 -21.86
CA ALA A 253 -16.40 1.01 -20.69
C ALA A 253 -15.41 -0.16 -20.88
N SER A 254 -15.37 -0.75 -22.07
CA SER A 254 -14.54 -1.93 -22.36
C SER A 254 -13.03 -1.67 -22.18
N ARG A 255 -12.59 -0.41 -22.32
CA ARG A 255 -11.19 0.00 -22.09
C ARG A 255 -10.71 -0.30 -20.67
N PHE A 256 -11.63 -0.35 -19.71
CA PHE A 256 -11.33 -0.59 -18.30
C PHE A 256 -11.42 -2.06 -17.90
N ALA A 257 -12.04 -2.92 -18.72
CA ALA A 257 -12.29 -4.32 -18.39
C ALA A 257 -10.99 -5.11 -18.15
N GLY A 258 -9.96 -4.86 -18.96
CA GLY A 258 -8.64 -5.47 -18.77
C GLY A 258 -7.98 -5.04 -17.45
N GLY A 259 -8.09 -3.76 -17.09
CA GLY A 259 -7.59 -3.23 -15.82
C GLY A 259 -8.32 -3.82 -14.61
N MET A 260 -9.65 -3.96 -14.69
CA MET A 260 -10.46 -4.62 -13.67
C MET A 260 -10.03 -6.07 -13.47
N LEU A 261 -9.78 -6.81 -14.55
CA LEU A 261 -9.30 -8.20 -14.47
C LEU A 261 -7.93 -8.30 -13.79
N SER A 262 -7.01 -7.38 -14.09
CA SER A 262 -5.71 -7.31 -13.42
C SER A 262 -5.87 -7.01 -11.94
N LEU A 263 -6.75 -6.07 -11.58
CA LEU A 263 -7.08 -5.79 -10.19
C LEU A 263 -7.66 -7.02 -9.49
N VAL A 264 -8.52 -7.80 -10.14
CA VAL A 264 -9.10 -9.05 -9.60
C VAL A 264 -8.06 -10.14 -9.38
N LYS A 265 -7.05 -10.25 -10.26
CA LYS A 265 -6.05 -11.32 -10.19
C LYS A 265 -4.86 -10.99 -9.29
N SER A 266 -4.28 -9.81 -9.44
CA SER A 266 -3.00 -9.44 -8.81
C SER A 266 -3.08 -8.20 -7.94
N ARG A 267 -4.23 -7.51 -7.90
CA ARG A 267 -4.35 -6.20 -7.22
C ARG A 267 -3.32 -5.20 -7.75
N GLU A 268 -3.03 -5.30 -9.05
CA GLU A 268 -2.12 -4.40 -9.76
C GLU A 268 -2.81 -3.82 -11.00
N LEU A 269 -2.37 -2.64 -11.38
CA LEU A 269 -2.87 -1.92 -12.53
C LEU A 269 -1.68 -1.30 -13.28
N ALA A 270 -1.48 -1.73 -14.52
CA ALA A 270 -0.40 -1.25 -15.38
C ALA A 270 -0.74 0.12 -15.99
N ASP A 271 -1.95 0.25 -16.55
CA ASP A 271 -2.40 1.50 -17.18
C ASP A 271 -3.16 2.38 -16.18
N ARG A 272 -2.40 3.04 -15.31
CA ARG A 272 -2.95 3.87 -14.23
C ARG A 272 -3.42 5.23 -14.71
N GLU A 273 -2.76 5.79 -15.71
CA GLU A 273 -3.06 7.13 -16.21
C GLU A 273 -4.46 7.15 -16.85
N LEU A 274 -4.82 6.12 -17.63
CA LEU A 274 -6.18 5.96 -18.14
C LEU A 274 -7.25 6.02 -17.02
N TRP A 275 -6.98 5.39 -15.88
CA TRP A 275 -7.90 5.37 -14.74
C TRP A 275 -7.93 6.71 -14.01
N ILE A 276 -6.77 7.33 -13.81
CA ILE A 276 -6.66 8.64 -13.16
C ILE A 276 -7.42 9.70 -13.96
N GLU A 277 -7.22 9.76 -15.28
CA GLU A 277 -7.91 10.70 -16.18
C GLU A 277 -9.43 10.52 -16.10
N ALA A 278 -9.90 9.28 -16.22
CA ALA A 278 -11.32 8.97 -16.16
C ALA A 278 -11.96 9.33 -14.80
N LEU A 279 -11.25 9.10 -13.70
CA LEU A 279 -11.74 9.40 -12.36
C LEU A 279 -11.72 10.91 -12.07
N ASN A 280 -10.73 11.65 -12.56
CA ASN A 280 -10.69 13.11 -12.44
C ASN A 280 -11.83 13.75 -13.24
N ALA A 281 -12.02 13.32 -14.50
CA ALA A 281 -13.10 13.83 -15.35
C ALA A 281 -14.50 13.59 -14.76
N ALA A 282 -14.67 12.54 -13.93
CA ALA A 282 -15.91 12.25 -13.24
C ALA A 282 -16.13 13.08 -11.96
N ARG A 283 -15.07 13.68 -11.39
CA ARG A 283 -15.17 14.57 -10.21
C ARG A 283 -15.50 16.01 -10.58
N GLU A 284 -15.22 16.39 -11.82
CA GLU A 284 -15.48 17.74 -12.35
C GLU A 284 -16.93 17.94 -12.86
N GLN A 285 -17.73 16.87 -12.88
CA GLN A 285 -19.14 16.85 -13.34
C GLN A 285 -20.12 16.91 -12.16
#